data_AF-A0A6J8CFR3-F1
#
_entry.id   AF-A0A6J8CFR3-F1
#
_cell.length_a   1.000
_cell.length_b   1.000
_cell.length_c   1.000
_cell.angle_alpha   90.00
_cell.angle_beta   90.00
_cell.angle_gamma   90.00
#
_symmetry.space_group_name_H-M   'P 1'
#
loop_
_entity.id
_entity.type
_entity.pdbx_description
1 polymer ?
#
loop_
_entity_poly.entity_id
_entity_poly.type
_entity_poly.pdbx_seq_one_letter_code
_entity_poly.pdbx_strand_id
1 'polypeptide(L)'
;MEKSNSDDDSVEKSPQPVINISSNTDLSDDSNDSLTISAGKPTRFVILQYVVERDVPFFTNVHGNTKTANTPYVRTSKRVLADNGVGKRAKETFDVIFEDAGGMMHVSSPLELPRNTKQINNVKQTQKGAVAGKEKDSMFQLIKACKDQQSLADPYIRLVQCAAEFCCICSSDLQLMEMDMFLTNPSECTIMGIDPTFNLGEFVVTPIVYKNLKLIHRRTGECPTFLGPVLIHQTKTEGAFDFFASSIVSLRNTLADKLFIGTDDECSIFNSFSRHGRYMPISKNMQCQRHVRLNLERKLHVLGINNPYTNQFIKDIFDKNVGLADCLTDTDFEKKNVGIEANLELERM
;
A
#
# COMPACT_ATOMS: atom_id res chain seq x y z
N MET A 1 37.43 35.19 -57.12
CA MET A 1 38.91 35.22 -57.04
C MET A 1 39.24 35.33 -55.57
N GLU A 2 39.74 34.24 -54.96
CA GLU A 2 41.19 34.00 -54.84
C GLU A 2 41.86 35.19 -54.14
N LYS A 3 42.59 35.11 -53.04
CA LYS A 3 43.44 34.12 -52.33
C LYS A 3 43.76 34.85 -50.99
N SER A 4 44.32 34.34 -49.91
CA SER A 4 45.07 33.13 -49.54
C SER A 4 45.40 33.29 -48.05
N ASN A 5 45.38 32.17 -47.32
CA ASN A 5 46.02 32.00 -46.01
C ASN A 5 47.56 31.91 -46.14
N SER A 6 48.26 32.35 -45.10
CA SER A 6 49.63 31.98 -44.65
C SER A 6 50.04 33.01 -43.59
N ASP A 7 50.65 32.79 -42.43
CA ASP A 7 51.20 31.66 -41.67
C ASP A 7 51.28 32.19 -40.21
N ASP A 8 50.85 31.46 -39.20
CA ASP A 8 51.64 30.54 -38.36
C ASP A 8 52.52 31.25 -37.31
N ASP A 9 52.18 31.05 -36.04
CA ASP A 9 53.15 30.93 -34.94
C ASP A 9 52.47 30.17 -33.79
N SER A 10 52.67 28.86 -33.86
CA SER A 10 52.19 27.82 -32.98
C SER A 10 53.04 27.76 -31.71
N VAL A 11 52.49 28.26 -30.59
CA VAL A 11 52.99 27.92 -29.25
C VAL A 11 52.36 26.60 -28.84
N GLU A 12 53.12 25.53 -29.02
CA GLU A 12 52.83 24.16 -28.64
C GLU A 12 52.57 24.05 -27.12
N LYS A 13 51.29 24.03 -26.72
CA LYS A 13 50.89 23.63 -25.36
C LYS A 13 50.85 22.11 -25.30
N SER A 14 51.82 21.53 -24.59
CA SER A 14 51.87 20.12 -24.20
C SER A 14 50.51 19.64 -23.66
N PRO A 15 49.96 18.51 -24.14
CA PRO A 15 48.65 18.02 -23.73
C PRO A 15 48.67 17.56 -22.27
N GLN A 16 47.78 18.11 -21.46
CA GLN A 16 47.51 17.62 -20.12
C GLN A 16 46.79 16.27 -20.22
N PRO A 17 47.20 15.21 -19.48
CA PRO A 17 46.51 13.94 -19.50
C PRO A 17 45.15 14.09 -18.81
N VAL A 18 44.07 14.07 -19.61
CA VAL A 18 42.69 14.03 -19.15
C VAL A 18 42.40 12.59 -18.73
N ILE A 19 42.26 12.34 -17.43
CA ILE A 19 41.71 11.08 -16.94
C ILE A 19 40.19 11.17 -17.10
N ASN A 20 39.68 10.59 -18.20
CA ASN A 20 38.26 10.38 -18.41
C ASN A 20 37.78 9.26 -17.48
N ILE A 21 36.90 9.59 -16.53
CA ILE A 21 36.14 8.58 -15.78
C ILE A 21 34.80 8.45 -16.48
N SER A 22 34.68 7.52 -17.42
CA SER A 22 33.39 7.10 -17.97
C SER A 22 32.74 6.11 -17.00
N SER A 23 31.71 6.57 -16.29
CA SER A 23 30.67 5.69 -15.77
C SER A 23 29.55 5.66 -16.79
N ASN A 24 29.41 4.55 -17.52
CA ASN A 24 28.19 3.99 -18.11
C ASN A 24 28.64 2.82 -19.00
N THR A 25 28.33 1.57 -18.64
CA THR A 25 27.14 0.87 -19.15
C THR A 25 26.98 1.07 -20.65
N ASP A 26 27.74 0.31 -21.44
CA ASP A 26 27.25 -0.39 -22.63
C ASP A 26 28.34 -1.35 -23.13
N LEU A 27 27.88 -2.54 -23.54
CA LEU A 27 28.70 -3.60 -24.13
C LEU A 27 29.14 -3.17 -25.53
N SER A 28 30.45 -2.92 -25.72
CA SER A 28 31.12 -3.12 -27.00
C SER A 28 32.64 -3.17 -26.81
N ASP A 29 33.25 -4.13 -27.50
CA ASP A 29 34.66 -4.49 -27.55
C ASP A 29 35.64 -3.33 -27.85
N ASP A 30 36.89 -3.60 -27.44
CA ASP A 30 38.18 -2.99 -27.86
C ASP A 30 38.71 -1.77 -27.09
N SER A 31 39.35 -2.03 -25.93
CA SER A 31 40.72 -1.56 -25.61
C SER A 31 41.24 -2.15 -24.29
N ASN A 32 42.47 -2.68 -24.33
CA ASN A 32 43.14 -3.42 -23.26
C ASN A 32 43.59 -2.51 -22.10
N ASP A 33 42.74 -2.31 -21.09
CA ASP A 33 43.17 -1.97 -19.73
C ASP A 33 42.92 -3.18 -18.82
N SER A 34 43.94 -4.04 -18.67
CA SER A 34 43.81 -5.29 -17.92
C SER A 34 43.81 -5.04 -16.41
N LEU A 35 42.62 -5.01 -15.80
CA LEU A 35 42.44 -5.22 -14.37
C LEU A 35 42.84 -6.67 -14.03
N THR A 36 44.05 -6.86 -13.51
CA THR A 36 44.52 -8.16 -13.05
C THR A 36 43.92 -8.48 -11.68
N ILE A 37 42.88 -9.31 -11.65
CA ILE A 37 42.35 -9.89 -10.41
C ILE A 37 43.28 -11.03 -10.01
N SER A 38 44.17 -10.79 -9.04
CA SER A 38 44.95 -11.88 -8.43
C SER A 38 44.00 -12.86 -7.76
N ALA A 39 44.11 -14.15 -8.09
CA ALA A 39 43.24 -15.22 -7.63
C ALA A 39 43.00 -15.20 -6.10
N GLY A 40 41.85 -14.68 -5.69
CA GLY A 40 41.40 -14.63 -4.29
C GLY A 40 39.89 -14.73 -4.24
N LYS A 41 39.34 -15.39 -3.22
CA LYS A 41 37.88 -15.54 -3.06
C LYS A 41 37.21 -14.15 -3.02
N PRO A 42 36.07 -13.96 -3.71
CA PRO A 42 35.39 -12.67 -3.75
C PRO A 42 34.92 -12.29 -2.33
N THR A 43 35.53 -11.25 -1.78
CA THR A 43 35.11 -10.62 -0.52
C THR A 43 34.17 -9.44 -0.81
N ARG A 44 33.35 -9.06 0.18
CA ARG A 44 32.38 -7.94 0.10
C ARG A 44 33.02 -6.56 -0.14
N PHE A 45 34.35 -6.46 -0.13
CA PHE A 45 35.11 -5.24 -0.35
C PHE A 45 36.20 -5.49 -1.40
N VAL A 46 36.42 -4.49 -2.26
CA VAL A 46 37.50 -4.44 -3.24
C VAL A 46 38.46 -3.33 -2.82
N ILE A 47 39.75 -3.65 -2.72
CA ILE A 47 40.80 -2.67 -2.46
C ILE A 47 41.40 -2.27 -3.81
N LEU A 48 41.28 -1.00 -4.17
CA LEU A 48 41.95 -0.41 -5.31
C LEU A 48 43.31 0.12 -4.86
N GLN A 49 44.38 -0.54 -5.30
CA GLN A 49 45.75 -0.08 -5.10
C GLN A 49 46.26 0.51 -6.41
N TYR A 50 46.60 1.80 -6.39
CA TYR A 50 47.26 2.46 -7.51
C TYR A 50 48.77 2.32 -7.32
N VAL A 51 49.43 1.62 -8.24
CA VAL A 51 50.89 1.55 -8.31
C VAL A 51 51.32 2.58 -9.34
N VAL A 52 52.06 3.59 -8.90
CA VAL A 52 52.54 4.67 -9.77
C VAL A 52 54.07 4.57 -9.83
N GLU A 53 54.64 4.51 -11.04
CA GLU A 53 56.08 4.29 -11.25
C GLU A 53 56.93 5.52 -10.88
N ARG A 54 56.33 6.70 -10.69
CA ARG A 54 56.98 7.94 -10.23
C ARG A 54 56.02 8.72 -9.35
N ASP A 55 56.54 9.58 -8.47
CA ASP A 55 55.74 10.49 -7.65
C ASP A 55 54.93 11.45 -8.52
N VAL A 56 53.65 11.15 -8.72
CA VAL A 56 52.70 12.05 -9.40
C VAL A 56 51.90 12.78 -8.32
N PRO A 57 51.92 14.12 -8.28
CA PRO A 57 51.09 14.87 -7.34
C PRO A 57 49.60 14.64 -7.63
N PHE A 58 48.84 14.26 -6.59
CA PHE A 58 47.39 14.12 -6.69
C PHE A 58 46.73 15.50 -6.74
N PHE A 59 46.14 15.85 -7.88
CA PHE A 59 45.35 17.07 -8.02
C PHE A 59 43.87 16.81 -7.72
N THR A 60 43.38 17.38 -6.64
CA THR A 60 41.94 17.40 -6.33
C THR A 60 41.28 18.58 -7.02
N ASN A 61 40.38 18.31 -7.96
CA ASN A 61 39.66 19.36 -8.68
C ASN A 61 38.66 20.12 -7.78
N VAL A 62 38.38 21.36 -8.15
CA VAL A 62 37.27 22.13 -7.60
C VAL A 62 35.94 21.46 -7.95
N HIS A 63 34.93 21.63 -7.09
CA HIS A 63 33.59 21.13 -7.39
C HIS A 63 33.03 21.85 -8.64
N GLY A 64 32.44 21.11 -9.59
CA GLY A 64 32.02 21.64 -10.90
C GLY A 64 31.01 22.80 -10.89
N ASN A 65 30.36 23.04 -9.74
CA ASN A 65 29.42 24.17 -9.56
C ASN A 65 30.07 25.42 -8.93
N THR A 66 31.37 25.40 -8.63
CA THR A 66 32.07 26.53 -8.00
C THR A 66 32.58 27.49 -9.08
N LYS A 67 32.02 28.71 -9.14
CA LYS A 67 32.41 29.74 -10.12
C LYS A 67 33.52 30.68 -9.65
N THR A 68 33.87 30.67 -8.36
CA THR A 68 34.69 31.73 -7.73
C THR A 68 35.81 31.26 -6.80
N ALA A 69 35.80 30.02 -6.31
CA ALA A 69 36.82 29.53 -5.39
C ALA A 69 37.65 28.41 -6.01
N ASN A 70 38.98 28.56 -5.98
CA ASN A 70 39.95 27.58 -6.47
C ASN A 70 40.29 26.51 -5.41
N THR A 71 39.40 26.28 -4.44
CA THR A 71 39.65 25.36 -3.34
C THR A 71 39.26 23.93 -3.71
N PRO A 72 40.16 22.95 -3.49
CA PRO A 72 39.89 21.57 -3.83
C PRO A 72 38.68 21.03 -3.06
N TYR A 73 37.82 20.30 -3.77
CA TYR A 73 36.66 19.69 -3.13
C TYR A 73 37.09 18.47 -2.31
N VAL A 74 37.01 18.59 -0.99
CA VAL A 74 37.11 17.46 -0.07
C VAL A 74 35.69 16.97 0.24
N ARG A 75 35.46 15.67 0.04
CA ARG A 75 34.17 15.02 0.36
C ARG A 75 34.02 14.92 1.88
N THR A 76 32.80 14.82 2.38
CA THR A 76 32.54 14.42 3.78
C THR A 76 31.84 13.08 3.77
N SER A 77 32.16 12.20 4.72
CA SER A 77 31.52 10.90 4.85
C SER A 77 30.01 11.03 5.06
N LYS A 78 29.24 10.12 4.46
CA LYS A 78 27.78 10.08 4.65
C LYS A 78 27.40 9.86 6.12
N ARG A 79 28.24 9.16 6.89
CA ARG A 79 28.03 8.90 8.33
C ARG A 79 28.01 10.21 9.12
N VAL A 80 28.94 11.11 8.84
CA VAL A 80 29.07 12.41 9.52
C VAL A 80 27.90 13.33 9.18
N LEU A 81 27.38 13.25 7.94
CA LEU A 81 26.22 14.04 7.50
C LEU A 81 24.87 13.47 7.95
N ALA A 82 24.84 12.22 8.39
CA ALA A 82 23.64 11.59 8.95
C ALA A 82 23.35 12.09 10.37
N ASP A 83 24.40 12.39 11.14
CA ASP A 83 24.26 13.03 12.44
C ASP A 83 23.94 14.52 12.28
N ASN A 84 22.68 14.86 12.59
CA ASN A 84 22.18 16.22 12.44
C ASN A 84 21.92 16.90 13.77
N GLY A 85 22.30 16.28 14.91
CA GLY A 85 22.08 16.84 16.25
C GLY A 85 20.67 17.39 16.42
N VAL A 86 19.69 16.49 16.50
CA VAL A 86 18.26 16.81 16.60
C VAL A 86 18.03 17.84 17.71
N GLY A 87 17.37 18.96 17.38
CA GLY A 87 17.06 20.04 18.32
C GLY A 87 18.18 21.05 18.59
N LYS A 88 19.43 20.80 18.14
CA LYS A 88 20.57 21.73 18.33
C LYS A 88 20.72 22.71 17.17
N ARG A 89 21.32 23.87 17.41
CA ARG A 89 21.70 24.82 16.34
C ARG A 89 22.86 24.25 15.52
N ALA A 90 23.02 24.68 14.27
CA ALA A 90 24.05 24.13 13.39
C ALA A 90 25.48 24.32 13.91
N LYS A 91 25.74 25.41 14.66
CA LYS A 91 27.03 25.63 15.32
C LYS A 91 27.25 24.62 16.45
N GLU A 92 26.27 24.45 17.32
CA GLU A 92 26.33 23.45 18.41
C GLU A 92 26.47 22.02 17.87
N THR A 93 25.80 21.69 16.75
CA THR A 93 25.96 20.40 16.08
C THR A 93 27.37 20.22 15.51
N PHE A 94 27.96 21.28 14.94
CA PHE A 94 29.34 21.25 14.46
C PHE A 94 30.30 20.96 15.61
N ASP A 95 30.17 21.70 16.71
CA ASP A 95 31.05 21.57 17.86
C ASP A 95 30.95 20.17 18.48
N VAL A 96 29.73 19.61 18.62
CA VAL A 96 29.53 18.25 19.13
C VAL A 96 30.18 17.20 18.23
N ILE A 97 29.96 17.26 16.92
CA ILE A 97 30.55 16.29 15.98
C ILE A 97 32.08 16.41 15.97
N PHE A 98 32.60 17.63 16.12
CA PHE A 98 34.03 17.89 16.17
C PHE A 98 34.68 17.33 17.44
N GLU A 99 34.04 17.53 18.60
CA GLU A 99 34.51 17.00 19.88
C GLU A 99 34.37 15.47 19.97
N ASP A 100 33.25 14.90 19.48
CA ASP A 100 33.03 13.44 19.46
C ASP A 100 34.04 12.71 18.56
N ALA A 101 34.54 13.38 17.52
CA ALA A 101 35.60 12.87 16.66
C ALA A 101 37.00 12.99 17.30
N GLY A 102 37.12 13.56 18.51
CA GLY A 102 38.37 13.80 19.22
C GLY A 102 39.16 15.00 18.71
N GLY A 103 38.50 15.93 18.01
CA GLY A 103 39.10 17.14 17.47
C GLY A 103 40.17 16.88 16.40
N MET A 104 40.99 17.90 16.13
CA MET A 104 41.99 17.84 15.03
C MET A 104 43.11 16.82 15.26
N MET A 105 43.36 16.41 16.50
CA MET A 105 44.51 15.57 16.88
C MET A 105 44.21 14.07 16.77
N HIS A 106 42.94 13.66 16.76
CA HIS A 106 42.54 12.25 16.79
C HIS A 106 41.81 11.78 15.53
N VAL A 107 41.58 12.67 14.57
CA VAL A 107 40.93 12.36 13.30
C VAL A 107 41.94 11.85 12.28
N SER A 108 41.67 10.67 11.72
CA SER A 108 42.57 10.02 10.74
C SER A 108 42.34 10.51 9.31
N SER A 109 41.17 11.10 9.04
CA SER A 109 40.82 11.59 7.71
C SER A 109 39.95 12.87 7.76
N PRO A 110 40.22 13.87 6.90
CA PRO A 110 39.34 15.04 6.75
C PRO A 110 37.88 14.71 6.39
N LEU A 111 37.60 13.47 5.96
CA LEU A 111 36.26 12.97 5.65
C LEU A 111 35.39 12.76 6.90
N GLU A 112 36.01 12.61 8.07
CA GLU A 112 35.37 12.28 9.35
C GLU A 112 34.83 13.53 10.07
N LEU A 113 35.18 14.73 9.59
CA LEU A 113 34.71 15.99 10.13
C LEU A 113 33.79 16.73 9.14
N PRO A 114 32.78 17.48 9.64
CA PRO A 114 32.07 18.44 8.83
C PRO A 114 33.03 19.56 8.41
N ARG A 115 32.92 20.04 7.16
CA ARG A 115 33.84 21.06 6.64
C ARG A 115 33.62 22.44 7.25
N ASN A 116 32.36 22.77 7.53
CA ASN A 116 31.97 24.02 8.16
C ASN A 116 30.52 23.94 8.64
N THR A 117 30.12 24.92 9.45
CA THR A 117 28.74 25.08 9.92
C THR A 117 27.74 25.23 8.76
N LYS A 118 28.16 25.79 7.62
CA LYS A 118 27.30 25.93 6.43
C LYS A 118 26.90 24.57 5.84
N GLN A 119 27.77 23.57 5.89
CA GLN A 119 27.46 22.22 5.46
C GLN A 119 26.33 21.61 6.29
N ILE A 120 26.38 21.79 7.62
CA ILE A 120 25.33 21.31 8.52
C ILE A 120 24.01 22.08 8.29
N ASN A 121 24.08 23.40 8.09
CA ASN A 121 22.91 24.20 7.72
C ASN A 121 22.26 23.70 6.42
N ASN A 122 23.05 23.43 5.40
CA ASN A 122 22.55 22.91 4.12
C ASN A 122 21.87 21.55 4.31
N VAL A 123 22.46 20.63 5.08
CA VAL A 123 21.85 19.32 5.35
C VAL A 123 20.53 19.47 6.12
N LYS A 124 20.49 20.32 7.16
CA LYS A 124 19.28 20.64 7.91
C LYS A 124 18.21 21.28 7.02
N GLN A 125 18.59 22.15 6.09
CA GLN A 125 17.67 22.79 5.15
C GLN A 125 17.13 21.81 4.12
N THR A 126 17.95 20.90 3.58
CA THR A 126 17.50 19.83 2.69
C THR A 126 16.54 18.89 3.39
N GLN A 127 16.79 18.55 4.66
CA GLN A 127 15.87 17.75 5.48
C GLN A 127 14.55 18.48 5.75
N LYS A 128 14.60 19.77 6.14
CA LYS A 128 13.39 20.58 6.34
C LYS A 128 12.60 20.75 5.05
N GLY A 129 13.26 20.97 3.91
CA GLY A 129 12.62 21.05 2.60
C GLY A 129 12.03 19.72 2.14
N ALA A 130 12.64 18.58 2.51
CA ALA A 130 12.09 17.25 2.25
C ALA A 130 10.86 16.93 3.11
N VAL A 131 10.69 17.59 4.26
CA VAL A 131 9.53 17.43 5.16
C VAL A 131 8.42 18.43 4.81
N ALA A 132 8.75 19.70 4.54
CA ALA A 132 7.76 20.73 4.20
C ALA A 132 7.26 20.66 2.75
N GLY A 133 8.02 20.06 1.83
CA GLY A 133 7.63 19.88 0.41
C GLY A 133 6.96 18.53 0.10
N LYS A 134 6.52 17.77 1.11
CA LYS A 134 5.92 16.44 0.95
C LYS A 134 4.65 16.24 1.78
N GLU A 135 3.72 17.19 1.76
CA GLU A 135 2.33 16.75 1.69
C GLU A 135 2.11 16.21 0.28
N LYS A 136 2.58 14.98 0.06
CA LYS A 136 2.35 14.30 -1.20
C LYS A 136 0.87 13.94 -1.20
N ASP A 137 0.11 14.56 -2.10
CA ASP A 137 -1.28 14.22 -2.38
C ASP A 137 -1.48 12.69 -2.38
N SER A 138 -2.30 12.19 -1.43
CA SER A 138 -2.55 10.78 -1.22
C SER A 138 -3.20 10.12 -2.43
N MET A 139 -4.04 10.85 -3.17
CA MET A 139 -4.63 10.36 -4.41
C MET A 139 -3.57 10.22 -5.49
N PHE A 140 -2.69 11.22 -5.64
CA PHE A 140 -1.58 11.15 -6.59
C PHE A 140 -0.64 9.97 -6.29
N GLN A 141 -0.39 9.68 -5.01
CA GLN A 141 0.40 8.51 -4.61
C GLN A 141 -0.25 7.18 -5.01
N LEU A 142 -1.57 7.05 -4.81
CA LEU A 142 -2.31 5.84 -5.21
C LEU A 142 -2.36 5.67 -6.73
N ILE A 143 -2.59 6.75 -7.49
CA ILE A 143 -2.58 6.73 -8.95
C ILE A 143 -1.20 6.31 -9.46
N LYS A 144 -0.14 6.90 -8.89
CA LYS A 144 1.23 6.54 -9.25
C LYS A 144 1.51 5.07 -8.92
N ALA A 145 1.13 4.60 -7.74
CA ALA A 145 1.32 3.21 -7.35
C ALA A 145 0.55 2.24 -8.25
N CYS A 146 -0.68 2.58 -8.65
CA CYS A 146 -1.46 1.82 -9.63
C CYS A 146 -0.70 1.69 -10.96
N LYS A 147 -0.16 2.81 -11.47
CA LYS A 147 0.60 2.83 -12.73
C LYS A 147 1.91 2.04 -12.64
N ASP A 148 2.64 2.18 -11.54
CA ASP A 148 3.90 1.47 -11.31
C ASP A 148 3.65 -0.05 -11.19
N GLN A 149 2.56 -0.45 -10.54
CA GLN A 149 2.18 -1.86 -10.36
C GLN A 149 1.59 -2.49 -11.62
N GLN A 150 1.11 -1.72 -12.61
CA GLN A 150 0.46 -2.25 -13.81
C GLN A 150 1.36 -3.22 -14.61
N SER A 151 2.68 -3.10 -14.48
CA SER A 151 3.66 -3.98 -15.12
C SER A 151 3.97 -5.26 -14.35
N LEU A 152 3.49 -5.38 -13.10
CA LEU A 152 3.68 -6.56 -12.27
C LEU A 152 2.74 -7.68 -12.71
N ALA A 153 3.16 -8.93 -12.45
CA ALA A 153 2.32 -10.10 -12.71
C ALA A 153 1.08 -10.15 -11.81
N ASP A 154 1.22 -9.76 -10.53
CA ASP A 154 0.12 -9.69 -9.54
C ASP A 154 0.10 -8.29 -8.90
N PRO A 155 -0.50 -7.28 -9.56
CA PRO A 155 -0.68 -5.95 -8.97
C PRO A 155 -1.70 -6.00 -7.83
N TYR A 156 -1.45 -5.30 -6.73
CA TYR A 156 -2.45 -5.22 -5.65
C TYR A 156 -3.46 -4.11 -5.91
N ILE A 157 -3.01 -2.95 -6.41
CA ILE A 157 -3.90 -1.85 -6.81
C ILE A 157 -4.35 -2.12 -8.23
N ARG A 158 -5.63 -2.49 -8.39
CA ARG A 158 -6.18 -2.99 -9.66
C ARG A 158 -6.72 -1.86 -10.52
N LEU A 159 -7.56 -1.02 -9.94
CA LEU A 159 -8.22 0.08 -10.64
C LEU A 159 -8.31 1.31 -9.74
N VAL A 160 -8.14 2.48 -10.36
CA VAL A 160 -8.33 3.79 -9.73
C VAL A 160 -9.16 4.68 -10.67
N GLN A 161 -10.29 5.16 -10.19
CA GLN A 161 -11.12 6.19 -10.82
C GLN A 161 -10.97 7.49 -10.03
N CYS A 162 -10.77 8.60 -10.74
CA CYS A 162 -10.53 9.91 -10.10
C CYS A 162 -11.71 10.89 -10.25
N ALA A 163 -12.58 10.68 -11.25
CA ALA A 163 -13.71 11.56 -11.54
C ALA A 163 -14.97 10.72 -11.85
N ALA A 164 -16.17 11.12 -11.42
CA ALA A 164 -16.50 12.33 -10.67
C ALA A 164 -16.11 12.29 -9.18
N GLU A 165 -15.89 11.10 -8.63
CA GLU A 165 -15.36 10.87 -7.27
C GLU A 165 -14.16 9.91 -7.32
N PHE A 166 -13.35 9.92 -6.25
CA PHE A 166 -12.23 8.99 -6.14
C PHE A 166 -12.70 7.62 -5.67
N CYS A 167 -12.44 6.59 -6.47
CA CYS A 167 -12.66 5.19 -6.15
C CYS A 167 -11.42 4.37 -6.48
N CYS A 168 -11.04 3.44 -5.61
CA CYS A 168 -9.89 2.57 -5.80
C CYS A 168 -10.21 1.15 -5.34
N ILE A 169 -9.76 0.16 -6.11
CA ILE A 169 -9.93 -1.26 -5.80
C ILE A 169 -8.56 -1.89 -5.59
N CYS A 170 -8.40 -2.48 -4.41
CA CYS A 170 -7.21 -3.19 -4.02
C CYS A 170 -7.53 -4.67 -3.83
N SER A 171 -6.90 -5.55 -4.60
CA SER A 171 -7.06 -7.01 -4.49
C SER A 171 -5.84 -7.72 -5.05
N SER A 172 -5.51 -8.89 -4.50
CA SER A 172 -4.57 -9.85 -5.08
C SER A 172 -5.31 -10.88 -5.96
N ASP A 173 -4.57 -11.58 -6.82
CA ASP A 173 -5.13 -12.62 -7.69
C ASP A 173 -5.59 -13.82 -6.86
N LEU A 174 -4.86 -14.12 -5.78
CA LEU A 174 -5.24 -15.17 -4.83
C LEU A 174 -6.61 -14.87 -4.22
N GLN A 175 -6.86 -13.65 -3.77
CA GLN A 175 -8.16 -13.26 -3.21
C GLN A 175 -9.29 -13.44 -4.22
N LEU A 176 -9.08 -13.03 -5.48
CA LEU A 176 -10.09 -13.19 -6.54
C LEU A 176 -10.36 -14.66 -6.87
N MET A 177 -9.30 -15.49 -6.90
CA MET A 177 -9.41 -16.94 -7.14
C MET A 177 -10.13 -17.66 -5.99
N GLU A 178 -9.81 -17.31 -4.74
CA GLU A 178 -10.48 -17.90 -3.56
C GLU A 178 -11.95 -17.47 -3.50
N MET A 179 -12.24 -16.20 -3.76
CA MET A 179 -13.62 -15.72 -3.87
C MET A 179 -14.40 -16.46 -4.95
N ASP A 180 -13.81 -16.65 -6.13
CA ASP A 180 -14.44 -17.42 -7.20
C ASP A 180 -14.79 -18.84 -6.72
N MET A 181 -13.83 -19.51 -6.08
CA MET A 181 -14.02 -20.87 -5.56
C MET A 181 -15.10 -20.98 -4.48
N PHE A 182 -15.19 -20.01 -3.57
CA PHE A 182 -16.05 -20.09 -2.38
C PHE A 182 -17.37 -19.34 -2.50
N LEU A 183 -17.57 -18.50 -3.52
CA LEU A 183 -18.79 -17.68 -3.69
C LEU A 183 -19.65 -18.09 -4.89
N THR A 184 -19.11 -18.89 -5.82
CA THR A 184 -19.83 -19.29 -7.04
C THR A 184 -20.26 -20.76 -7.03
N ASN A 185 -19.65 -21.60 -6.18
CA ASN A 185 -19.97 -23.03 -6.13
C ASN A 185 -21.35 -23.28 -5.49
N PRO A 186 -22.35 -23.80 -6.23
CA PRO A 186 -23.70 -24.01 -5.70
C PRO A 186 -23.79 -25.03 -4.57
N SER A 187 -22.88 -26.00 -4.52
CA SER A 187 -22.87 -27.03 -3.47
C SER A 187 -22.25 -26.54 -2.17
N GLU A 188 -21.31 -25.60 -2.26
CA GLU A 188 -20.50 -25.14 -1.13
C GLU A 188 -20.25 -23.63 -1.27
N CYS A 189 -21.32 -22.83 -1.16
CA CYS A 189 -21.26 -21.38 -1.30
C CYS A 189 -21.20 -20.69 0.07
N THR A 190 -20.40 -19.63 0.15
CA THR A 190 -20.38 -18.69 1.27
C THR A 190 -21.01 -17.36 0.89
N ILE A 191 -21.25 -16.52 1.90
CA ILE A 191 -21.81 -15.18 1.70
C ILE A 191 -20.66 -14.21 1.42
N MET A 192 -20.81 -13.42 0.35
CA MET A 192 -19.93 -12.27 0.09
C MET A 192 -20.36 -11.11 1.00
N GLY A 193 -19.67 -10.93 2.12
CA GLY A 193 -19.92 -9.81 3.03
C GLY A 193 -19.34 -8.51 2.49
N ILE A 194 -20.11 -7.45 2.48
CA ILE A 194 -19.69 -6.10 2.10
C ILE A 194 -20.00 -5.19 3.28
N ASP A 195 -18.96 -4.80 4.01
CA ASP A 195 -19.08 -4.00 5.24
C ASP A 195 -18.32 -2.68 5.04
N PRO A 196 -19.01 -1.54 4.96
CA PRO A 196 -18.38 -0.23 4.88
C PRO A 196 -17.98 0.26 6.27
N THR A 197 -16.84 -0.24 6.74
CA THR A 197 -16.47 -0.24 8.17
C THR A 197 -15.58 0.91 8.63
N PHE A 198 -14.66 1.41 7.79
CA PHE A 198 -13.60 2.32 8.27
C PHE A 198 -13.59 3.67 7.58
N ASN A 199 -13.60 4.75 8.35
CA ASN A 199 -13.21 6.07 7.87
C ASN A 199 -11.70 6.24 8.07
N LEU A 200 -10.95 6.35 6.98
CA LEU A 200 -9.52 6.65 6.95
C LEU A 200 -9.31 8.07 6.42
N GLY A 201 -9.38 9.05 7.33
CA GLY A 201 -9.31 10.46 6.95
C GLY A 201 -10.53 10.86 6.11
N GLU A 202 -10.29 11.24 4.86
CA GLU A 202 -11.32 11.65 3.90
C GLU A 202 -11.89 10.48 3.07
N PHE A 203 -11.35 9.27 3.27
CA PHE A 203 -11.80 8.09 2.54
C PHE A 203 -12.57 7.13 3.43
N VAL A 204 -13.59 6.53 2.86
CA VAL A 204 -14.28 5.37 3.39
C VAL A 204 -13.64 4.12 2.79
N VAL A 205 -13.41 3.13 3.65
CA VAL A 205 -12.91 1.81 3.25
C VAL A 205 -13.97 0.77 3.53
N THR A 206 -14.33 0.06 2.46
CA THR A 206 -15.29 -1.04 2.46
C THR A 206 -14.57 -2.33 2.09
N PRO A 207 -14.10 -3.11 3.07
CA PRO A 207 -13.63 -4.45 2.80
C PRO A 207 -14.77 -5.36 2.34
N ILE A 208 -14.44 -6.22 1.37
CA ILE A 208 -15.22 -7.41 1.07
C ILE A 208 -14.66 -8.56 1.89
N VAL A 209 -15.52 -9.40 2.45
CA VAL A 209 -15.16 -10.56 3.24
C VAL A 209 -15.85 -11.82 2.72
N TYR A 210 -15.21 -12.97 2.92
CA TYR A 210 -15.77 -14.28 2.59
C TYR A 210 -15.25 -15.32 3.60
N LYS A 211 -15.88 -16.49 3.69
CA LYS A 211 -15.37 -17.58 4.55
C LYS A 211 -14.49 -18.52 3.74
N ASN A 212 -13.30 -18.85 4.25
CA ASN A 212 -12.45 -19.85 3.62
C ASN A 212 -12.94 -21.25 4.03
N LEU A 213 -13.59 -21.96 3.11
CA LEU A 213 -14.19 -23.27 3.37
C LEU A 213 -13.19 -24.42 3.51
N LYS A 214 -11.93 -24.21 3.11
CA LYS A 214 -10.87 -25.23 3.21
C LYS A 214 -10.18 -25.24 4.57
N LEU A 215 -10.46 -24.23 5.40
CA LEU A 215 -9.83 -24.07 6.70
C LEU A 215 -10.87 -24.14 7.80
N ILE A 216 -10.47 -24.71 8.93
CA ILE A 216 -11.29 -24.74 10.15
C ILE A 216 -10.49 -24.10 11.26
N HIS A 217 -11.09 -23.09 11.89
CA HIS A 217 -10.49 -22.40 13.01
C HIS A 217 -10.50 -23.30 14.25
N ARG A 218 -9.32 -23.67 14.74
CA ARG A 218 -9.15 -24.70 15.80
C ARG A 218 -9.95 -24.45 17.08
N ARG A 219 -10.16 -23.20 17.46
CA ARG A 219 -10.89 -22.84 18.71
C ARG A 219 -12.41 -22.87 18.53
N THR A 220 -12.91 -22.47 17.37
CA THR A 220 -14.35 -22.29 17.15
C THR A 220 -14.98 -23.44 16.35
N GLY A 221 -14.17 -24.23 15.64
CA GLY A 221 -14.66 -25.26 14.72
C GLY A 221 -15.30 -24.70 13.45
N GLU A 222 -15.29 -23.38 13.27
CA GLU A 222 -15.91 -22.71 12.12
C GLU A 222 -14.89 -22.34 11.03
N CYS A 223 -15.37 -22.20 9.80
CA CYS A 223 -14.58 -21.66 8.70
C CYS A 223 -14.19 -20.19 9.00
N PRO A 224 -12.90 -19.82 8.95
CA PRO A 224 -12.46 -18.46 9.25
C PRO A 224 -12.89 -17.48 8.15
N THR A 225 -13.19 -16.25 8.55
CA THR A 225 -13.47 -15.13 7.65
C THR A 225 -12.17 -14.52 7.14
N PHE A 226 -12.04 -14.41 5.83
CA PHE A 226 -10.89 -13.85 5.12
C PHE A 226 -11.26 -12.51 4.49
N LEU A 227 -10.24 -11.64 4.34
CA LEU A 227 -10.36 -10.38 3.62
C LEU A 227 -10.21 -10.64 2.11
N GLY A 228 -11.21 -10.21 1.36
CA GLY A 228 -11.18 -10.10 -0.10
C GLY A 228 -10.72 -8.69 -0.55
N PRO A 229 -11.19 -8.23 -1.71
CA PRO A 229 -10.92 -6.90 -2.21
C PRO A 229 -11.30 -5.80 -1.21
N VAL A 230 -10.46 -4.78 -1.15
CA VAL A 230 -10.67 -3.58 -0.34
C VAL A 230 -11.06 -2.45 -1.27
N LEU A 231 -12.24 -1.87 -1.03
CA LEU A 231 -12.80 -0.77 -1.81
C LEU A 231 -12.54 0.54 -1.06
N ILE A 232 -11.88 1.50 -1.69
CA ILE A 232 -11.58 2.81 -1.12
C ILE A 232 -12.37 3.85 -1.92
N HIS A 233 -13.20 4.66 -1.26
CA HIS A 233 -14.02 5.69 -1.90
C HIS A 233 -14.16 6.91 -1.02
N GLN A 234 -14.61 8.03 -1.58
CA GLN A 234 -14.91 9.25 -0.81
C GLN A 234 -16.33 9.25 -0.26
N THR A 235 -17.29 8.68 -0.99
CA THR A 235 -18.70 8.71 -0.60
C THR A 235 -19.39 7.36 -0.79
N LYS A 236 -20.34 7.05 0.10
CA LYS A 236 -21.13 5.79 0.06
C LYS A 236 -22.29 5.86 -0.95
N THR A 237 -22.05 6.39 -2.15
CA THR A 237 -23.08 6.55 -3.18
C THR A 237 -23.29 5.26 -3.97
N GLU A 238 -24.47 5.14 -4.60
CA GLU A 238 -24.76 4.06 -5.55
C GLU A 238 -23.79 4.09 -6.76
N GLY A 239 -23.36 5.27 -7.19
CA GLY A 239 -22.38 5.42 -8.29
C GLY A 239 -21.02 4.81 -7.95
N ALA A 240 -20.52 5.01 -6.73
CA ALA A 240 -19.29 4.38 -6.26
C ALA A 240 -19.42 2.84 -6.24
N PHE A 241 -20.53 2.33 -5.70
CA PHE A 241 -20.76 0.89 -5.63
C PHE A 241 -21.04 0.23 -6.99
N ASP A 242 -21.62 0.95 -7.96
CA ASP A 242 -21.73 0.49 -9.35
C ASP A 242 -20.35 0.33 -10.01
N PHE A 243 -19.45 1.29 -9.78
CA PHE A 243 -18.06 1.17 -10.23
C PHE A 243 -17.38 -0.05 -9.60
N PHE A 244 -17.57 -0.27 -8.29
CA PHE A 244 -16.98 -1.43 -7.62
C PHE A 244 -17.55 -2.75 -8.12
N ALA A 245 -18.87 -2.87 -8.26
CA ALA A 245 -19.53 -4.07 -8.76
C ALA A 245 -19.07 -4.42 -10.19
N SER A 246 -19.08 -3.44 -11.10
CA SER A 246 -18.63 -3.63 -12.48
C SER A 246 -17.17 -4.03 -12.58
N SER A 247 -16.31 -3.41 -11.77
CA SER A 247 -14.88 -3.67 -11.78
C SER A 247 -14.53 -5.04 -11.22
N ILE A 248 -15.18 -5.48 -10.14
CA ILE A 248 -14.97 -6.84 -9.58
C ILE A 248 -15.37 -7.90 -10.59
N VAL A 249 -16.51 -7.73 -11.26
CA VAL A 249 -16.93 -8.63 -12.34
C VAL A 249 -15.93 -8.60 -13.49
N SER A 250 -15.45 -7.43 -13.89
CA SER A 250 -14.44 -7.31 -14.97
C SER A 250 -13.11 -7.99 -14.61
N LEU A 251 -12.72 -7.98 -13.33
CA LEU A 251 -11.53 -8.68 -12.84
C LEU A 251 -11.75 -10.20 -12.80
N ARG A 252 -12.97 -10.65 -12.48
CA ARG A 252 -13.32 -12.07 -12.44
C ARG A 252 -14.78 -12.30 -12.83
N ASN A 253 -15.01 -12.58 -14.11
CA ASN A 253 -16.37 -12.67 -14.69
C ASN A 253 -17.28 -13.70 -14.00
N THR A 254 -16.72 -14.76 -13.43
CA THR A 254 -17.48 -15.80 -12.71
C THR A 254 -18.11 -15.30 -11.41
N LEU A 255 -17.57 -14.22 -10.80
CA LEU A 255 -18.24 -13.53 -9.70
C LEU A 255 -19.56 -12.88 -10.14
N ALA A 256 -19.77 -12.82 -11.46
CA ALA A 256 -21.04 -12.82 -12.18
C ALA A 256 -22.18 -13.52 -11.44
N ASP A 257 -21.93 -14.80 -11.27
CA ASP A 257 -22.88 -15.83 -10.94
C ASP A 257 -22.88 -16.14 -9.44
N LYS A 258 -22.51 -15.16 -8.62
CA LYS A 258 -22.49 -15.34 -7.16
C LYS A 258 -23.90 -15.46 -6.60
N LEU A 259 -24.04 -16.27 -5.55
CA LEU A 259 -25.36 -16.64 -5.02
C LEU A 259 -25.83 -15.73 -3.89
N PHE A 260 -24.92 -15.27 -3.01
CA PHE A 260 -25.29 -14.54 -1.81
C PHE A 260 -24.39 -13.35 -1.53
N ILE A 261 -25.01 -12.20 -1.23
CA ILE A 261 -24.34 -11.00 -0.72
C ILE A 261 -24.86 -10.71 0.67
N GLY A 262 -23.97 -10.37 1.60
CA GLY A 262 -24.30 -9.90 2.94
C GLY A 262 -23.98 -8.42 3.06
N THR A 263 -24.95 -7.59 3.46
CA THR A 263 -24.72 -6.15 3.73
C THR A 263 -25.50 -5.67 4.95
N ASP A 264 -25.07 -4.55 5.51
CA ASP A 264 -25.75 -3.88 6.62
C ASP A 264 -26.82 -2.90 6.11
N ASP A 265 -27.93 -3.44 5.58
CA ASP A 265 -29.14 -2.72 5.13
C ASP A 265 -28.85 -1.43 4.31
N GLU A 266 -27.67 -1.34 3.70
CA GLU A 266 -27.20 -0.12 3.05
C GLU A 266 -27.73 -0.14 1.62
N CYS A 267 -28.72 0.72 1.37
CA CYS A 267 -29.47 0.76 0.12
C CYS A 267 -28.56 0.92 -1.11
N SER A 268 -27.47 1.69 -1.00
CA SER A 268 -26.54 1.91 -2.11
C SER A 268 -25.81 0.63 -2.51
N ILE A 269 -25.32 -0.15 -1.55
CA ILE A 269 -24.72 -1.48 -1.80
C ILE A 269 -25.78 -2.42 -2.37
N PHE A 270 -26.97 -2.44 -1.76
CA PHE A 270 -28.06 -3.32 -2.14
C PHE A 270 -28.54 -3.08 -3.59
N ASN A 271 -28.66 -1.83 -4.00
CA ASN A 271 -29.06 -1.44 -5.35
C ASN A 271 -28.00 -1.81 -6.38
N SER A 272 -26.73 -1.44 -6.14
CA SER A 272 -25.62 -1.68 -7.06
C SER A 272 -25.29 -3.16 -7.23
N PHE A 273 -25.28 -3.93 -6.13
CA PHE A 273 -24.85 -5.33 -6.15
C PHE A 273 -25.98 -6.35 -6.34
N SER A 274 -27.25 -6.08 -6.02
CA SER A 274 -28.32 -7.11 -6.10
C SER A 274 -29.65 -6.69 -6.70
N ARG A 275 -30.38 -5.71 -6.13
CA ARG A 275 -31.82 -5.54 -6.43
C ARG A 275 -32.10 -5.06 -7.85
N HIS A 276 -31.18 -4.28 -8.40
CA HIS A 276 -31.19 -3.81 -9.79
C HIS A 276 -29.88 -4.13 -10.51
N GLY A 277 -29.05 -5.01 -9.92
CA GLY A 277 -27.66 -5.18 -10.28
C GLY A 277 -27.50 -5.62 -11.73
N ARG A 278 -26.97 -4.74 -12.59
CA ARG A 278 -26.50 -5.10 -13.94
C ARG A 278 -25.40 -6.15 -13.89
N TYR A 279 -24.68 -6.19 -12.77
CA TYR A 279 -23.44 -6.94 -12.64
C TYR A 279 -23.63 -8.28 -11.95
N MET A 280 -24.48 -8.43 -10.93
CA MET A 280 -24.70 -9.71 -10.24
C MET A 280 -26.19 -10.03 -10.06
N PRO A 281 -26.93 -10.28 -11.17
CA PRO A 281 -28.39 -10.32 -11.18
C PRO A 281 -29.00 -11.52 -10.45
N ILE A 282 -28.25 -12.61 -10.29
CA ILE A 282 -28.75 -13.83 -9.64
C ILE A 282 -28.54 -13.84 -8.12
N SER A 283 -27.82 -12.84 -7.60
CA SER A 283 -27.42 -12.80 -6.20
C SER A 283 -28.60 -12.46 -5.28
N LYS A 284 -28.76 -13.23 -4.20
CA LYS A 284 -29.69 -12.94 -3.11
C LYS A 284 -28.99 -12.10 -2.05
N ASN A 285 -29.63 -11.02 -1.63
CA ASN A 285 -29.14 -10.22 -0.52
C ASN A 285 -29.61 -10.80 0.82
N MET A 286 -28.66 -10.91 1.75
CA MET A 286 -28.84 -11.39 3.10
C MET A 286 -28.48 -10.25 4.05
N GLN A 287 -29.34 -9.97 5.02
CA GLN A 287 -29.02 -9.02 6.08
C GLN A 287 -28.26 -9.73 7.21
N CYS A 288 -27.35 -9.00 7.86
CA CYS A 288 -26.71 -9.49 9.07
C CYS A 288 -27.76 -9.79 10.16
N GLN A 289 -27.69 -10.96 10.80
CA GLN A 289 -28.63 -11.39 11.85
C GLN A 289 -28.79 -10.34 12.95
N ARG A 290 -27.69 -9.65 13.31
CA ARG A 290 -27.71 -8.55 14.28
C ARG A 290 -28.59 -7.40 13.81
N HIS A 291 -28.48 -7.01 12.54
CA HIS A 291 -29.29 -5.94 11.96
C HIS A 291 -30.75 -6.35 11.82
N VAL A 292 -31.05 -7.60 11.43
CA VAL A 292 -32.42 -8.12 11.41
C VAL A 292 -33.05 -8.05 12.81
N ARG A 293 -32.32 -8.48 13.84
CA ARG A 293 -32.77 -8.41 15.23
C ARG A 293 -33.06 -6.98 15.68
N LEU A 294 -32.14 -6.04 15.40
CA LEU A 294 -32.33 -4.62 15.75
C LEU A 294 -33.50 -3.98 14.99
N ASN A 295 -33.72 -4.38 13.73
CA ASN A 295 -34.85 -3.93 12.93
C ASN A 295 -36.17 -4.44 13.54
N LEU A 296 -36.20 -5.71 13.97
CA LEU A 296 -37.35 -6.31 14.65
C LEU A 296 -37.66 -5.59 15.98
N GLU A 297 -36.65 -5.41 16.83
CA GLU A 297 -36.78 -4.69 18.11
C GLU A 297 -37.36 -3.28 17.92
N ARG A 298 -36.82 -2.51 16.96
CA ARG A 298 -37.35 -1.18 16.61
C ARG A 298 -38.80 -1.26 16.13
N LYS A 299 -39.15 -2.22 15.29
CA LYS A 299 -40.51 -2.35 14.76
C LYS A 299 -41.50 -2.70 15.87
N LEU A 300 -41.17 -3.63 16.76
CA LEU A 300 -42.01 -4.02 17.89
C LEU A 300 -42.24 -2.83 18.83
N HIS A 301 -41.20 -2.03 19.09
CA HIS A 301 -41.34 -0.79 19.86
C HIS A 301 -42.28 0.23 19.19
N VAL A 302 -42.16 0.44 17.88
CA VAL A 302 -43.06 1.34 17.11
C VAL A 302 -44.52 0.85 17.15
N LEU A 303 -44.73 -0.47 17.19
CA LEU A 303 -46.06 -1.07 17.32
C LEU A 303 -46.61 -1.03 18.75
N GLY A 304 -45.87 -0.48 19.73
CA GLY A 304 -46.29 -0.38 21.13
C GLY A 304 -46.25 -1.70 21.89
N ILE A 305 -45.49 -2.69 21.42
CA ILE A 305 -45.35 -3.99 22.08
C ILE A 305 -44.33 -3.87 23.22
N ASN A 306 -44.75 -4.25 24.42
CA ASN A 306 -43.94 -4.14 25.63
C ASN A 306 -42.75 -5.13 25.64
N ASN A 307 -41.69 -4.73 26.34
CA ASN A 307 -40.40 -5.44 26.44
C ASN A 307 -40.49 -6.96 26.79
N PRO A 308 -41.40 -7.44 27.66
CA PRO A 308 -41.54 -8.88 27.93
C PRO A 308 -41.89 -9.69 26.67
N TYR A 309 -42.87 -9.21 25.89
CA TYR A 309 -43.29 -9.84 24.65
C TYR A 309 -42.25 -9.68 23.53
N THR A 310 -41.56 -8.53 23.48
CA THR A 310 -40.44 -8.32 22.55
C THR A 310 -39.37 -9.39 22.71
N ASN A 311 -39.00 -9.72 23.96
CA ASN A 311 -38.00 -10.75 24.22
C ASN A 311 -38.49 -12.16 23.86
N GLN A 312 -39.79 -12.43 23.98
CA GLN A 312 -40.40 -13.69 23.56
C GLN A 312 -40.30 -13.85 22.04
N PHE A 313 -40.73 -12.85 21.26
CA PHE A 313 -40.59 -12.87 19.80
C PHE A 313 -39.13 -13.04 19.34
N ILE A 314 -38.19 -12.36 19.99
CA ILE A 314 -36.76 -12.50 19.66
C ILE A 314 -36.27 -13.92 19.96
N LYS A 315 -36.73 -14.52 21.05
CA LYS A 315 -36.37 -15.88 21.43
C LYS A 315 -36.96 -16.89 20.44
N ASP A 316 -38.23 -16.76 20.09
CA ASP A 316 -38.91 -17.65 19.14
C ASP A 316 -38.28 -17.61 17.74
N ILE A 317 -37.69 -16.48 17.36
CA ILE A 317 -37.03 -16.33 16.06
C ILE A 317 -35.55 -16.72 16.12
N PHE A 318 -34.77 -16.23 17.09
CA PHE A 318 -33.30 -16.27 17.06
C PHE A 318 -32.65 -17.16 18.14
N ASP A 319 -33.41 -17.84 19.00
CA ASP A 319 -32.81 -18.76 19.98
C ASP A 319 -32.18 -19.96 19.28
N LYS A 320 -30.98 -20.37 19.73
CA LYS A 320 -30.23 -21.46 19.08
C LYS A 320 -30.90 -22.82 19.18
N ASN A 321 -31.70 -23.05 20.22
CA ASN A 321 -32.29 -24.35 20.50
C ASN A 321 -33.75 -24.43 20.03
N VAL A 322 -34.51 -23.35 20.23
CA VAL A 322 -35.95 -23.29 19.93
C VAL A 322 -36.32 -22.30 18.82
N GLY A 323 -35.37 -21.47 18.39
CA GLY A 323 -35.61 -20.45 17.38
C GLY A 323 -35.74 -21.01 15.97
N LEU A 324 -36.49 -20.27 15.15
CA LEU A 324 -36.77 -20.60 13.76
C LEU A 324 -35.61 -20.29 12.80
N ALA A 325 -34.75 -19.31 13.12
CA ALA A 325 -33.74 -18.81 12.20
C ALA A 325 -32.58 -19.78 11.94
N ASP A 326 -32.27 -20.67 12.90
CA ASP A 326 -31.14 -21.60 12.84
C ASP A 326 -31.58 -23.03 12.39
N CYS A 327 -32.79 -23.17 11.84
CA CYS A 327 -33.29 -24.44 11.33
C CYS A 327 -32.48 -24.91 10.12
N LEU A 328 -31.98 -26.15 10.17
CA LEU A 328 -31.15 -26.73 9.11
C LEU A 328 -31.98 -27.36 7.97
N THR A 329 -33.23 -27.71 8.25
CA THR A 329 -34.13 -28.35 7.30
C THR A 329 -35.54 -27.78 7.42
N ASP A 330 -36.30 -27.83 6.32
CA ASP A 330 -37.71 -27.44 6.31
C ASP A 330 -38.51 -28.24 7.36
N THR A 331 -38.19 -29.52 7.53
CA THR A 331 -38.85 -30.37 8.54
C THR A 331 -38.54 -29.97 9.99
N ASP A 332 -37.36 -29.42 10.26
CA ASP A 332 -37.01 -28.88 11.59
C ASP A 332 -37.75 -27.56 11.83
N PHE A 333 -37.81 -26.72 10.80
CA PHE A 333 -38.58 -25.47 10.82
C PHE A 333 -40.06 -25.72 11.14
N GLU A 334 -40.72 -26.61 10.40
CA GLU A 334 -42.13 -26.92 10.61
C GLU A 334 -42.40 -27.46 12.02
N LYS A 335 -41.53 -28.34 12.54
CA LYS A 335 -41.67 -28.87 13.90
C LYS A 335 -41.57 -27.79 14.96
N LYS A 336 -40.58 -26.89 14.84
CA LYS A 336 -40.42 -25.78 15.78
C LYS A 336 -41.56 -24.78 15.66
N ASN A 337 -42.03 -24.50 14.44
CA ASN A 337 -43.15 -23.59 14.20
C ASN A 337 -44.44 -24.10 14.86
N VAL A 338 -44.79 -25.38 14.68
CA VAL A 338 -45.93 -26.01 15.36
C VAL A 338 -45.79 -25.95 16.88
N GLY A 339 -44.58 -26.14 17.41
CA GLY A 339 -44.32 -26.02 18.85
C GLY A 339 -44.56 -24.60 19.39
N ILE A 340 -44.16 -23.57 18.63
CA ILE A 340 -44.40 -22.17 18.98
C ILE A 340 -45.90 -21.85 18.92
N GLU A 341 -46.60 -22.32 17.87
CA GLU A 341 -48.05 -22.14 17.72
C GLU A 341 -48.82 -22.78 18.89
N ALA A 342 -48.48 -24.00 19.28
CA ALA A 342 -49.11 -24.68 20.42
C ALA A 342 -48.90 -23.94 21.75
N ASN A 343 -47.72 -23.35 21.98
CA ASN A 343 -47.45 -22.54 23.17
C ASN A 343 -48.26 -21.24 23.17
N LEU A 344 -48.43 -20.61 22.00
CA LEU A 344 -49.27 -19.41 21.86
C LEU A 344 -50.75 -19.70 22.11
N GLU A 345 -51.23 -20.89 21.72
CA GLU A 345 -52.61 -21.31 22.03
C GLU A 345 -52.82 -21.58 23.52
N LEU A 346 -51.82 -22.15 24.20
CA LEU A 346 -51.86 -22.36 25.65
C LEU A 346 -51.84 -21.07 26.46
N GLU A 347 -51.16 -20.02 25.99
CA GLU A 347 -51.15 -18.69 26.63
C GLU A 347 -52.44 -17.88 26.38
N ARG A 348 -53.26 -18.28 25.40
CA ARG A 348 -54.56 -17.65 25.10
C ARG A 348 -55.73 -18.24 25.89
N MET A 349 -55.58 -19.43 26.46
CA MET A 349 -56.54 -20.08 27.37
C MET A 349 -56.30 -19.63 28.81
#